data_AF-A0A381FNA1-F1
#
_entry.id   AF-A0A381FNA1-F1
#
_cell.length_a   1.000
_cell.length_b   1.000
_cell.length_c   1.000
_cell.angle_alpha   90.00
_cell.angle_beta   90.00
_cell.angle_gamma   90.00
#
_symmetry.space_group_name_H-M   'P 1'
#
loop_
_entity.id
_entity.type
_entity.pdbx_description
1 polymer ?
#
loop_
_entity_poly.entity_id
_entity_poly.type
_entity_poly.pdbx_seq_one_letter_code
_entity_poly.pdbx_strand_id
1 'polypeptide(L)'
;MVFFEKYDELYWNVNGNDWNFPVDSISARVNLPQGAGILQNSCYKGAYGSTSQDCMAKVLSEHSIEWSAKDLGSGEGLTIAVGFKKGVMVPPPPPTFLEKFGILIGGIIIFLGLLFYYYSTWKKYGVDPEIPTVYPQFNSPDDLSPASLGFINSESFKNKYLTAALVNLAIKGYVQIVEDEDPGIFGLFKSKQFTVKKLKNPDQDLAKEEINLMNNLFSNLSDSIKFDGKYDSKIEQAVRSFQSTLKFQHDTLLNAGNNSKKLILPILVILGVYFLGLFVSFTIFPEFEKVFLGIFILAILTVAFVIAIVLFKFYPGLFKIFLIFPVIALVLLGVLLYKGSDFTIDNNFNVCYIFIVLGFMSLVIYQFLIKRPSEEKLRKKSLIEGFKMYMGAAENQQIKFHNPPEMTPQSFEKLLPFAMVLGVDDIWGKKFDDLLKKMSYEYQSKWYVGSSMNHFAMASVLNSSLTQSIQSSATQPSSSGSSSGSGSGGGGFSGGGGGGGGGGGW
;
A
#
# COMPACT_ATOMS: atom_id res chain seq x y z
N MET A 1 37.04 16.61 -30.39
CA MET A 1 37.34 16.83 -31.82
C MET A 1 36.05 17.23 -32.50
N VAL A 2 36.10 18.26 -33.34
CA VAL A 2 34.96 18.80 -34.06
C VAL A 2 35.24 18.65 -35.56
N PHE A 3 34.29 18.11 -36.30
CA PHE A 3 34.42 17.86 -37.75
C PHE A 3 33.59 18.91 -38.50
N PHE A 4 34.22 19.96 -39.01
CA PHE A 4 33.54 20.99 -39.79
C PHE A 4 33.45 20.58 -41.27
N GLU A 5 32.68 21.33 -42.06
CA GLU A 5 32.56 21.05 -43.50
C GLU A 5 33.90 21.14 -44.24
N LYS A 6 34.79 22.06 -43.84
CA LYS A 6 36.03 22.40 -44.55
C LYS A 6 37.32 21.98 -43.85
N TYR A 7 37.30 21.78 -42.54
CA TYR A 7 38.47 21.43 -41.73
C TYR A 7 38.06 20.59 -40.52
N ASP A 8 39.01 19.88 -39.93
CA ASP A 8 38.82 19.18 -38.66
C ASP A 8 39.53 19.97 -37.56
N GLU A 9 38.96 20.02 -36.35
CA GLU A 9 39.49 20.82 -35.25
C GLU A 9 39.66 20.00 -33.96
N LEU A 10 40.85 20.08 -33.38
CA LEU A 10 41.09 19.66 -32.01
C LEU A 10 40.87 20.86 -31.10
N TYR A 11 39.77 20.83 -30.34
CA TYR A 11 39.49 21.74 -29.24
C TYR A 11 39.70 21.01 -27.91
N TRP A 12 40.58 21.51 -27.05
CA TRP A 12 41.00 20.80 -25.84
C TRP A 12 41.30 21.76 -24.68
N ASN A 13 40.70 21.47 -23.52
CA ASN A 13 41.04 22.10 -22.25
C ASN A 13 42.25 21.37 -21.64
N VAL A 14 43.41 22.03 -21.59
CA VAL A 14 44.70 21.41 -21.22
C VAL A 14 44.69 20.92 -19.78
N ASN A 15 44.38 21.82 -18.82
CA ASN A 15 44.19 21.49 -17.41
C ASN A 15 42.70 21.46 -17.01
N GLY A 16 41.81 22.17 -17.71
CA GLY A 16 40.44 22.38 -17.24
C GLY A 16 40.36 23.40 -16.10
N ASN A 17 39.18 23.56 -15.49
CA ASN A 17 38.88 24.63 -14.55
C ASN A 17 38.65 24.17 -13.10
N ASP A 18 38.84 22.88 -12.79
CA ASP A 18 38.54 22.33 -11.45
C ASP A 18 39.76 22.30 -10.51
N TRP A 19 40.92 22.77 -10.99
CA TRP A 19 42.13 22.83 -10.18
C TRP A 19 42.04 23.97 -9.16
N ASN A 20 42.12 23.63 -7.88
CA ASN A 20 41.93 24.57 -6.76
C ASN A 20 43.23 25.26 -6.29
N PHE A 21 44.24 25.34 -7.16
CA PHE A 21 45.52 25.97 -6.87
C PHE A 21 46.02 26.77 -8.08
N PRO A 22 46.81 27.84 -7.85
CA PRO A 22 47.37 28.63 -8.95
C PRO A 22 48.47 27.86 -9.69
N VAL A 23 48.61 28.13 -10.99
CA VAL A 23 49.61 27.50 -11.86
C VAL A 23 50.53 28.57 -12.45
N ASP A 24 51.81 28.54 -12.07
CA ASP A 24 52.82 29.51 -12.51
C ASP A 24 53.03 29.47 -14.03
N SER A 25 53.08 28.27 -14.60
CA SER A 25 53.18 28.08 -16.05
C SER A 25 52.58 26.76 -16.48
N ILE A 26 51.91 26.77 -17.62
CA ILE A 26 51.36 25.60 -18.28
C ILE A 26 51.71 25.63 -19.76
N SER A 27 52.00 24.46 -20.33
CA SER A 27 52.24 24.33 -21.77
C SER A 27 51.63 23.05 -22.32
N ALA A 28 51.18 23.10 -23.56
CA ALA A 28 50.66 21.94 -24.29
C ALA A 28 51.27 21.90 -25.68
N ARG A 29 51.73 20.72 -26.11
CA ARG A 29 52.19 20.49 -27.48
C ARG A 29 51.30 19.47 -28.15
N VAL A 30 50.76 19.83 -29.31
CA VAL A 30 49.95 18.95 -30.15
C VAL A 30 50.78 18.54 -31.37
N ASN A 31 50.92 17.23 -31.55
CA ASN A 31 51.52 16.65 -32.75
C ASN A 31 50.42 16.00 -33.58
N LEU A 32 50.16 16.55 -34.77
CA LEU A 32 49.18 16.05 -35.72
C LEU A 32 49.79 14.98 -36.63
N PRO A 33 48.97 14.10 -37.22
CA PRO A 33 49.44 13.14 -38.23
C PRO A 33 50.09 13.83 -39.44
N GLN A 34 51.00 13.12 -40.12
CA GLN A 34 51.58 13.60 -41.37
C GLN A 34 50.49 13.89 -42.40
N GLY A 35 50.61 15.01 -43.13
CA GLY A 35 49.61 15.47 -44.09
C GLY A 35 48.45 16.28 -43.49
N ALA A 36 48.35 16.41 -42.16
CA ALA A 36 47.30 17.20 -41.50
C ALA A 36 47.31 18.68 -41.90
N GLY A 37 48.49 19.33 -41.92
CA GLY A 37 48.63 20.75 -42.26
C GLY A 37 47.80 21.68 -41.37
N ILE A 38 48.46 22.40 -40.46
CA ILE A 38 47.78 23.38 -39.59
C ILE A 38 47.19 24.51 -40.45
N LEU A 39 45.88 24.76 -40.31
CA LEU A 39 45.14 25.81 -41.01
C LEU A 39 44.88 27.02 -40.11
N GLN A 40 44.54 26.77 -38.85
CA GLN A 40 44.24 27.81 -37.87
C GLN A 40 44.58 27.35 -36.45
N ASN A 41 44.83 28.29 -35.56
CA ASN A 41 45.02 28.02 -34.14
C ASN A 41 44.42 29.15 -33.28
N SER A 42 44.03 28.82 -32.06
CA SER A 42 43.56 29.77 -31.05
C SER A 42 43.89 29.22 -29.66
N CYS A 43 43.99 30.11 -28.69
CA CYS A 43 44.09 29.73 -27.29
C CYS A 43 43.32 30.70 -26.41
N TYR A 44 42.88 30.22 -25.25
CA TYR A 44 42.13 30.97 -24.27
C TYR A 44 42.66 30.68 -22.86
N LYS A 45 42.76 31.71 -22.04
CA LYS A 45 43.15 31.64 -20.62
C LYS A 45 42.03 32.19 -19.74
N GLY A 46 41.79 31.54 -18.61
CA GLY A 46 40.97 32.08 -17.51
C GLY A 46 39.92 31.10 -16.99
N ALA A 47 39.01 31.63 -16.17
CA ALA A 47 37.89 30.87 -15.63
C ALA A 47 36.92 30.40 -16.73
N TYR A 48 36.03 29.46 -16.38
CA TYR A 48 35.00 28.95 -17.30
C TYR A 48 34.19 30.10 -17.92
N GLY A 49 34.11 30.13 -19.26
CA GLY A 49 33.42 31.18 -20.03
C GLY A 49 34.29 32.40 -20.38
N SER A 50 35.55 32.45 -19.93
CA SER A 50 36.50 33.50 -20.35
C SER A 50 36.78 33.44 -21.85
N THR A 51 36.83 34.60 -22.50
CA THR A 51 37.27 34.76 -23.89
C THR A 51 38.65 35.40 -24.00
N SER A 52 39.37 35.53 -22.87
CA SER A 52 40.72 36.13 -22.86
C SER A 52 41.71 35.23 -23.61
N GLN A 53 42.49 35.82 -24.51
CA GLN A 53 43.53 35.13 -25.30
C GLN A 53 44.94 35.40 -24.74
N ASP A 54 45.06 35.57 -23.42
CA ASP A 54 46.33 35.79 -22.72
C ASP A 54 47.17 34.50 -22.63
N CYS A 55 47.63 34.05 -23.79
CA CYS A 55 48.39 32.82 -23.98
C CYS A 55 49.23 32.96 -25.26
N MET A 56 50.31 32.18 -25.34
CA MET A 56 51.22 32.18 -26.48
C MET A 56 51.05 30.92 -27.28
N ALA A 57 51.05 31.04 -28.61
CA ALA A 57 51.10 29.93 -29.56
C ALA A 57 52.39 29.99 -30.38
N LYS A 58 53.06 28.86 -30.55
CA LYS A 58 54.30 28.71 -31.33
C LYS A 58 54.17 27.51 -32.26
N VAL A 59 54.07 27.79 -33.56
CA VAL A 59 54.09 26.76 -34.61
C VAL A 59 55.52 26.24 -34.73
N LEU A 60 55.72 24.94 -34.51
CA LEU A 60 57.03 24.29 -34.57
C LEU A 60 57.30 23.67 -35.95
N SER A 61 56.24 23.19 -36.62
CA SER A 61 56.27 22.65 -37.99
C SER A 61 54.86 22.63 -38.60
N GLU A 62 54.69 22.15 -39.84
CA GLU A 62 53.36 21.97 -40.46
C GLU A 62 52.43 20.99 -39.72
N HIS A 63 52.97 20.21 -38.77
CA HIS A 63 52.25 19.18 -38.02
C HIS A 63 52.43 19.30 -36.49
N SER A 64 53.13 20.32 -36.00
CA SER A 64 53.40 20.46 -34.56
C SER A 64 53.27 21.91 -34.13
N ILE A 65 52.54 22.13 -33.05
CA ILE A 65 52.29 23.45 -32.46
C ILE A 65 52.26 23.33 -30.94
N GLU A 66 52.81 24.33 -30.28
CA GLU A 66 52.94 24.41 -28.84
C GLU A 66 52.27 25.68 -28.33
N TRP A 67 51.53 25.56 -27.24
CA TRP A 67 50.94 26.69 -26.51
C TRP A 67 51.50 26.78 -25.11
N SER A 68 51.55 27.99 -24.57
CA SER A 68 51.91 28.23 -23.18
C SER A 68 51.13 29.40 -22.58
N ALA A 69 50.88 29.33 -21.28
CA ALA A 69 50.29 30.41 -20.50
C ALA A 69 50.97 30.45 -19.12
N LYS A 70 50.93 31.62 -18.47
CA LYS A 70 51.52 31.87 -17.15
C LYS A 70 50.48 32.48 -16.22
N ASP A 71 50.75 32.40 -14.92
CA ASP A 71 49.99 33.05 -13.86
C ASP A 71 48.50 32.74 -13.96
N LEU A 72 48.15 31.45 -13.96
CA LEU A 72 46.75 31.01 -13.89
C LEU A 72 46.32 30.97 -12.43
N GLY A 73 45.22 31.63 -12.11
CA GLY A 73 44.60 31.55 -10.79
C GLY A 73 43.98 30.18 -10.51
N SER A 74 43.61 29.94 -9.25
CA SER A 74 42.77 28.79 -8.88
C SER A 74 41.47 28.81 -9.69
N GLY A 75 41.16 27.71 -10.37
CA GLY A 75 39.98 27.56 -11.24
C GLY A 75 40.16 28.11 -12.67
N GLU A 76 41.33 28.64 -13.01
CA GLU A 76 41.63 29.09 -14.38
C GLU A 76 42.28 27.98 -15.22
N GLY A 77 41.91 27.94 -16.50
CA GLY A 77 42.38 26.94 -17.44
C GLY A 77 43.05 27.55 -18.68
N LEU A 78 43.91 26.77 -19.32
CA LEU A 78 44.34 26.98 -20.70
C LEU A 78 43.51 26.07 -21.61
N THR A 79 42.83 26.67 -22.58
CA THR A 79 42.12 25.96 -23.64
C THR A 79 42.78 26.26 -24.97
N ILE A 80 42.98 25.23 -25.80
CA ILE A 80 43.62 25.34 -27.10
C ILE A 80 42.69 24.81 -28.19
N ALA A 81 42.77 25.42 -29.36
CA ALA A 81 42.09 24.97 -30.57
C ALA A 81 43.08 24.96 -31.73
N VAL A 82 43.10 23.87 -32.51
CA VAL A 82 43.86 23.78 -33.75
C VAL A 82 43.03 23.13 -34.85
N GLY A 83 42.80 23.90 -35.92
CA GLY A 83 42.15 23.42 -37.13
C GLY A 83 43.19 22.94 -38.14
N PHE A 84 42.93 21.81 -38.76
CA PHE A 84 43.80 21.16 -39.76
C PHE A 84 42.98 20.60 -40.91
N LYS A 85 43.64 20.16 -42.00
CA LYS A 85 42.96 19.67 -43.21
C LYS A 85 41.99 18.54 -42.89
N LYS A 86 40.82 18.63 -43.52
CA LYS A 86 39.75 17.66 -43.38
C LYS A 86 40.14 16.28 -43.92
N GLY A 87 39.63 15.23 -43.27
CA GLY A 87 39.72 13.85 -43.76
C GLY A 87 40.99 13.12 -43.35
N VAL A 88 41.83 13.76 -42.52
CA VAL A 88 42.93 13.07 -41.82
C VAL A 88 42.40 12.22 -40.67
N MET A 89 41.24 12.58 -40.11
CA MET A 89 40.54 11.82 -39.07
C MET A 89 39.21 11.29 -39.61
N VAL A 90 38.85 10.06 -39.23
CA VAL A 90 37.56 9.44 -39.61
C VAL A 90 36.55 9.73 -38.49
N PRO A 91 35.42 10.40 -38.76
CA PRO A 91 34.38 10.60 -37.76
C PRO A 91 33.73 9.26 -37.39
N PRO A 92 33.27 9.08 -36.12
CA PRO A 92 32.51 7.90 -35.76
C PRO A 92 31.22 7.82 -36.59
N PRO A 93 30.77 6.61 -36.97
CA PRO A 93 29.52 6.46 -37.70
C PRO A 93 28.34 7.00 -36.85
N PRO A 94 27.33 7.64 -37.47
CA PRO A 94 26.14 8.06 -36.75
C PRO A 94 25.40 6.82 -36.22
N PRO A 95 24.68 6.94 -35.08
CA PRO A 95 23.93 5.82 -34.53
C PRO A 95 22.83 5.37 -35.49
N THR A 96 22.62 4.06 -35.55
CA THR A 96 21.59 3.43 -36.36
C THR A 96 20.18 3.73 -35.81
N PHE A 97 19.15 3.50 -36.64
CA PHE A 97 17.75 3.68 -36.22
C PHE A 97 17.39 2.87 -34.97
N LEU A 98 17.86 1.62 -34.87
CA LEU A 98 17.59 0.75 -33.73
C LEU A 98 18.34 1.20 -32.47
N GLU A 99 19.55 1.73 -32.59
CA GLU A 99 20.27 2.29 -31.44
C GLU A 99 19.57 3.54 -30.90
N LYS A 100 18.95 4.34 -31.78
CA LYS A 100 18.23 5.55 -31.39
C LYS A 100 16.82 5.30 -30.84
N PHE A 101 16.08 4.34 -31.40
CA PHE A 101 14.65 4.15 -31.09
C PHE A 101 14.28 2.76 -30.59
N GLY A 102 15.22 1.81 -30.56
CA GLY A 102 14.94 0.40 -30.22
C GLY A 102 14.34 0.24 -28.83
N ILE A 103 14.86 0.94 -27.82
CA ILE A 103 14.33 0.89 -26.44
C ILE A 103 12.91 1.47 -26.38
N LEU A 104 12.65 2.58 -27.07
CA LEU A 104 11.32 3.18 -27.14
C LEU A 104 10.31 2.26 -27.80
N ILE A 105 10.65 1.71 -28.97
CA ILE A 105 9.78 0.79 -29.72
C ILE A 105 9.52 -0.47 -28.89
N GLY A 106 10.56 -1.07 -28.32
CA GLY A 106 10.44 -2.24 -27.45
C GLY A 106 9.57 -1.97 -26.23
N GLY A 107 9.77 -0.83 -25.56
CA GLY A 107 8.97 -0.40 -24.42
C GLY A 107 7.49 -0.23 -24.77
N ILE A 108 7.18 0.40 -25.92
CA ILE A 108 5.80 0.56 -26.41
C ILE A 108 5.15 -0.80 -26.70
N ILE A 109 5.83 -1.68 -27.44
CA ILE A 109 5.30 -3.01 -27.80
C ILE A 109 4.97 -3.82 -26.55
N ILE A 110 5.89 -3.83 -25.58
CA ILE A 110 5.71 -4.56 -24.32
C ILE A 110 4.58 -3.94 -23.49
N PHE A 111 4.51 -2.62 -23.41
CA PHE A 111 3.44 -1.94 -22.69
C PHE A 111 2.06 -2.23 -23.30
N LEU A 112 1.94 -2.22 -24.63
CA LEU A 112 0.72 -2.64 -25.33
C LEU A 112 0.39 -4.11 -25.07
N GLY A 113 1.39 -4.99 -25.02
CA GLY A 113 1.23 -6.39 -24.62
C GLY A 113 0.71 -6.55 -23.19
N LEU A 114 1.18 -5.73 -22.25
CA LEU A 114 0.67 -5.67 -20.88
C LEU A 114 -0.78 -5.20 -20.84
N LEU A 115 -1.14 -4.14 -21.57
CA LEU A 115 -2.52 -3.67 -21.68
C LEU A 115 -3.44 -4.75 -22.25
N PHE A 116 -3.00 -5.46 -23.28
CA PHE A 116 -3.74 -6.59 -23.84
C PHE A 116 -3.91 -7.71 -22.81
N TYR A 117 -2.85 -8.06 -22.07
CA TYR A 117 -2.92 -9.03 -20.98
C TYR A 117 -3.93 -8.60 -19.92
N TYR A 118 -3.87 -7.35 -19.46
CA TYR A 118 -4.80 -6.80 -18.47
C TYR A 118 -6.24 -6.89 -18.95
N TYR A 119 -6.51 -6.45 -20.17
CA TYR A 119 -7.85 -6.50 -20.75
C TYR A 119 -8.37 -7.93 -20.89
N SER A 120 -7.57 -8.84 -21.45
CA SER A 120 -7.94 -10.24 -21.66
C SER A 120 -8.25 -10.96 -20.35
N THR A 121 -7.40 -10.78 -19.34
CA THR A 121 -7.56 -11.40 -18.02
C THR A 121 -8.67 -10.75 -17.20
N TRP A 122 -8.82 -9.43 -17.25
CA TRP A 122 -9.93 -8.71 -16.64
C TRP A 122 -11.27 -9.17 -17.23
N LYS A 123 -11.39 -9.23 -18.56
CA LYS A 123 -12.62 -9.69 -19.22
C LYS A 123 -13.00 -11.12 -18.80
N LYS A 124 -12.01 -11.99 -18.56
CA LYS A 124 -12.24 -13.38 -18.18
C LYS A 124 -12.47 -13.60 -16.67
N TYR A 125 -11.82 -12.81 -15.81
CA TYR A 125 -11.73 -13.09 -14.37
C TYR A 125 -12.15 -11.92 -13.46
N GLY A 126 -12.17 -10.69 -13.96
CA GLY A 126 -12.43 -9.46 -13.19
C GLY A 126 -13.80 -8.82 -13.42
N VAL A 127 -14.61 -9.32 -14.35
CA VAL A 127 -15.99 -8.84 -14.52
C VAL A 127 -16.85 -9.33 -13.35
N ASP A 128 -17.43 -8.40 -12.59
CA ASP A 128 -18.24 -8.73 -11.42
C ASP A 128 -19.47 -9.58 -11.81
N PRO A 129 -19.84 -10.60 -10.98
CA PRO A 129 -21.07 -11.33 -11.20
C PRO A 129 -22.29 -10.43 -10.95
N GLU A 130 -23.44 -10.81 -11.48
CA GLU A 130 -24.70 -10.17 -11.14
C GLU A 130 -24.95 -10.26 -9.63
N ILE A 131 -25.27 -9.12 -9.02
CA ILE A 131 -25.58 -9.04 -7.59
C ILE A 131 -26.96 -9.67 -7.38
N PRO A 132 -27.07 -10.74 -6.56
CA PRO A 132 -28.37 -11.36 -6.30
C PRO A 132 -29.35 -10.37 -5.67
N THR A 133 -30.63 -10.49 -6.01
CA THR A 133 -31.67 -9.64 -5.42
C THR A 133 -31.78 -9.88 -3.91
N VAL A 134 -31.89 -8.78 -3.16
CA VAL A 134 -32.07 -8.83 -1.70
C VAL A 134 -33.56 -8.98 -1.42
N TYR A 135 -33.93 -10.02 -0.67
CA TYR A 135 -35.30 -10.26 -0.23
C TYR A 135 -35.33 -10.60 1.27
N PRO A 136 -36.41 -10.27 2.00
CA PRO A 136 -36.51 -10.50 3.43
C PRO A 136 -36.31 -11.97 3.81
N GLN A 137 -35.49 -12.22 4.83
CA GLN A 137 -35.28 -13.55 5.41
C GLN A 137 -35.75 -13.57 6.86
N PHE A 138 -36.45 -14.63 7.26
CA PHE A 138 -36.95 -14.77 8.64
C PHE A 138 -35.97 -15.48 9.57
N ASN A 139 -35.11 -16.34 9.02
CA ASN A 139 -34.16 -17.17 9.75
C ASN A 139 -32.72 -16.82 9.39
N SER A 140 -31.78 -17.23 10.24
CA SER A 140 -30.36 -17.14 9.92
C SER A 140 -30.07 -17.92 8.63
N PRO A 141 -29.42 -17.32 7.62
CA PRO A 141 -29.11 -18.01 6.38
C PRO A 141 -28.09 -19.14 6.62
N ASP A 142 -28.30 -20.29 5.97
CA ASP A 142 -27.44 -21.47 6.05
C ASP A 142 -27.11 -21.90 7.50
N ASP A 143 -28.01 -21.67 8.46
CA ASP A 143 -27.85 -21.92 9.91
C ASP A 143 -26.58 -21.30 10.52
N LEU A 144 -26.15 -20.16 9.98
CA LEU A 144 -24.97 -19.45 10.48
C LEU A 144 -25.16 -19.05 11.95
N SER A 145 -24.09 -19.20 12.73
CA SER A 145 -24.04 -18.62 14.08
C SER A 145 -24.06 -17.09 14.00
N PRO A 146 -24.44 -16.39 15.08
CA PRO A 146 -24.40 -14.92 15.12
C PRO A 146 -23.01 -14.37 14.83
N ALA A 147 -21.96 -14.98 15.37
CA ALA A 147 -20.59 -14.53 15.17
C ALA A 147 -20.13 -14.73 13.72
N SER A 148 -20.42 -15.89 13.14
CA SER A 148 -20.15 -16.19 11.73
C SER A 148 -20.89 -15.22 10.80
N LEU A 149 -22.17 -14.96 11.05
CA LEU A 149 -22.98 -14.01 10.29
C LEU A 149 -22.41 -12.59 10.36
N GLY A 150 -22.07 -12.12 11.56
CA GLY A 150 -21.44 -10.81 11.76
C GLY A 150 -20.09 -10.67 11.07
N PHE A 151 -19.27 -11.73 11.12
CA PHE A 151 -17.96 -11.78 10.48
C PHE A 151 -18.05 -11.76 8.95
N ILE A 152 -18.95 -12.55 8.35
CA ILE A 152 -19.18 -12.54 6.90
C ILE A 152 -19.69 -11.17 6.43
N ASN A 153 -20.61 -10.56 7.20
CA ASN A 153 -21.18 -9.27 6.85
C ASN A 153 -20.11 -8.16 6.80
N SER A 154 -19.29 -8.08 7.85
CA SER A 154 -18.30 -7.00 8.02
C SER A 154 -16.92 -7.27 7.41
N GLU A 155 -16.65 -8.50 6.98
CA GLU A 155 -15.34 -8.98 6.48
C GLU A 155 -14.16 -8.72 7.44
N SER A 156 -14.44 -8.45 8.71
CA SER A 156 -13.46 -8.09 9.74
C SER A 156 -13.93 -8.58 11.10
N PHE A 157 -13.01 -8.82 12.03
CA PHE A 157 -13.40 -9.23 13.38
C PHE A 157 -13.78 -8.01 14.24
N LYS A 158 -14.84 -8.14 15.04
CA LYS A 158 -15.26 -7.15 16.04
C LYS A 158 -15.56 -7.88 17.35
N ASN A 159 -15.19 -7.30 18.49
CA ASN A 159 -15.38 -7.90 19.82
C ASN A 159 -16.84 -8.27 20.11
N LYS A 160 -17.80 -7.49 19.58
CA LYS A 160 -19.24 -7.79 19.71
C LYS A 160 -19.66 -9.16 19.15
N TYR A 161 -18.88 -9.76 18.25
CA TYR A 161 -19.15 -11.11 17.74
C TYR A 161 -18.92 -12.18 18.80
N LEU A 162 -17.92 -11.99 19.67
CA LEU A 162 -17.69 -12.87 20.81
C LEU A 162 -18.81 -12.69 21.84
N THR A 163 -19.21 -11.44 22.11
CA THR A 163 -20.36 -11.16 22.99
C THR A 163 -21.62 -11.84 22.47
N ALA A 164 -21.94 -11.70 21.19
CA ALA A 164 -23.08 -12.38 20.58
C ALA A 164 -22.97 -13.91 20.67
N ALA A 165 -21.77 -14.49 20.50
CA ALA A 165 -21.56 -15.92 20.71
C ALA A 165 -21.80 -16.36 22.16
N LEU A 166 -21.36 -15.58 23.16
CA LEU A 166 -21.64 -15.85 24.58
C LEU A 166 -23.14 -15.78 24.88
N VAL A 167 -23.84 -14.78 24.34
CA VAL A 167 -25.30 -14.67 24.50
C VAL A 167 -26.00 -15.85 23.81
N ASN A 168 -25.56 -16.26 22.62
CA ASN A 168 -26.11 -17.43 21.92
C ASN A 168 -25.90 -18.74 22.69
N LEU A 169 -24.70 -18.93 23.26
CA LEU A 169 -24.40 -20.05 24.17
C LEU A 169 -25.30 -20.03 25.40
N ALA A 170 -25.61 -18.85 25.94
CA ALA A 170 -26.46 -18.69 27.10
C ALA A 170 -27.91 -19.08 26.79
N ILE A 171 -28.46 -18.57 25.69
CA ILE A 171 -29.81 -18.92 25.22
C ILE A 171 -29.94 -20.42 24.92
N LYS A 172 -28.91 -21.04 24.35
CA LYS A 172 -28.84 -22.50 24.13
C LYS A 172 -28.65 -23.32 25.43
N GLY A 173 -28.45 -22.66 26.58
CA GLY A 173 -28.32 -23.32 27.89
C GLY A 173 -26.94 -23.90 28.20
N TYR A 174 -25.88 -23.51 27.49
CA TYR A 174 -24.52 -23.98 27.76
C TYR A 174 -23.82 -23.16 28.83
N VAL A 175 -24.19 -21.88 28.94
CA VAL A 175 -23.69 -20.95 29.95
C VAL A 175 -24.83 -20.14 30.57
N GLN A 176 -24.56 -19.49 31.70
CA GLN A 176 -25.43 -18.49 32.31
C GLN A 176 -24.63 -17.20 32.51
N ILE A 177 -25.21 -16.07 32.13
CA ILE A 177 -24.59 -14.75 32.29
C ILE A 177 -25.20 -14.11 33.54
N VAL A 178 -24.33 -13.79 34.51
CA VAL A 178 -24.71 -13.10 35.74
C VAL A 178 -24.11 -11.70 35.69
N GLU A 179 -24.96 -10.68 35.76
CA GLU A 179 -24.60 -9.27 35.89
C GLU A 179 -24.50 -8.89 37.36
N ASP A 180 -23.34 -8.40 37.76
CA ASP A 180 -23.04 -7.88 39.09
C ASP A 180 -22.64 -6.39 38.98
N GLU A 181 -22.92 -5.58 40.01
CA GLU A 181 -22.42 -4.20 40.10
C GLU A 181 -21.13 -4.15 40.91
N ASP A 182 -20.06 -3.55 40.35
CA ASP A 182 -18.92 -3.12 41.14
C ASP A 182 -19.29 -1.80 41.85
N PRO A 183 -19.26 -1.75 43.19
CA PRO A 183 -19.54 -0.51 43.92
C PRO A 183 -18.53 0.60 43.62
N GLY A 184 -17.37 0.31 43.03
CA GLY A 184 -16.36 1.31 42.70
C GLY A 184 -15.73 1.96 43.94
N ILE A 185 -14.86 2.94 43.74
CA ILE A 185 -14.17 3.63 44.84
C ILE A 185 -15.14 4.64 45.47
N PHE A 186 -15.51 4.46 46.74
CA PHE A 186 -16.47 5.30 47.48
C PHE A 186 -17.88 5.39 46.84
N GLY A 187 -18.32 4.41 46.04
CA GLY A 187 -19.61 4.48 45.35
C GLY A 187 -19.59 5.32 44.07
N LEU A 188 -18.43 5.87 43.68
CA LEU A 188 -18.21 6.61 42.45
C LEU A 188 -17.64 5.66 41.38
N PHE A 189 -17.99 5.91 40.11
CA PHE A 189 -17.57 5.10 38.95
C PHE A 189 -18.04 3.63 38.98
N LYS A 190 -19.32 3.41 39.33
CA LYS A 190 -19.93 2.08 39.23
C LYS A 190 -19.72 1.49 37.84
N SER A 191 -19.25 0.25 37.78
CA SER A 191 -19.08 -0.50 36.54
C SER A 191 -19.83 -1.82 36.62
N LYS A 192 -20.40 -2.25 35.50
CA LYS A 192 -21.03 -3.56 35.38
C LYS A 192 -19.95 -4.63 35.23
N GLN A 193 -20.01 -5.65 36.07
CA GLN A 193 -19.19 -6.84 35.96
C GLN A 193 -20.07 -7.99 35.49
N PHE A 194 -19.49 -8.90 34.71
CA PHE A 194 -20.22 -10.05 34.21
C PHE A 194 -19.50 -11.33 34.58
N THR A 195 -20.21 -12.25 35.20
CA THR A 195 -19.72 -13.60 35.49
C THR A 195 -20.43 -14.58 34.56
N VAL A 196 -19.68 -15.30 33.72
CA VAL A 196 -20.23 -16.34 32.85
C VAL A 196 -19.97 -17.70 33.51
N LYS A 197 -21.06 -18.38 33.89
CA LYS A 197 -21.04 -19.71 34.51
C LYS A 197 -21.31 -20.78 33.46
N LYS A 198 -20.54 -21.86 33.47
CA LYS A 198 -20.74 -23.03 32.61
C LYS A 198 -21.85 -23.91 33.18
N LEU A 199 -22.79 -24.32 32.33
CA LEU A 199 -23.89 -25.23 32.70
C LEU A 199 -23.71 -26.63 32.10
N LYS A 200 -23.13 -26.71 30.90
CA LYS A 200 -22.98 -27.93 30.11
C LYS A 200 -21.65 -27.91 29.34
N ASN A 201 -21.10 -29.08 29.03
CA ASN A 201 -19.94 -29.21 28.14
C ASN A 201 -20.32 -28.95 26.67
N PRO A 202 -19.45 -28.36 25.85
CA PRO A 202 -19.73 -28.18 24.43
C PRO A 202 -19.91 -29.54 23.72
N ASP A 203 -20.80 -29.59 22.74
CA ASP A 203 -21.08 -30.77 21.92
C ASP A 203 -21.17 -30.38 20.44
N GLN A 204 -21.59 -31.32 19.58
CA GLN A 204 -21.62 -31.16 18.14
C GLN A 204 -22.74 -30.23 17.63
N ASP A 205 -23.69 -29.84 18.49
CA ASP A 205 -24.80 -28.94 18.13
C ASP A 205 -24.37 -27.46 18.12
N LEU A 206 -23.18 -27.17 18.66
CA LEU A 206 -22.60 -25.83 18.67
C LEU A 206 -21.78 -25.55 17.41
N ALA A 207 -21.73 -24.27 17.02
CA ALA A 207 -20.83 -23.85 15.96
C ALA A 207 -19.37 -24.04 16.41
N LYS A 208 -18.45 -24.34 15.48
CA LYS A 208 -17.08 -24.74 15.87
C LYS A 208 -16.34 -23.63 16.63
N GLU A 209 -16.64 -22.37 16.33
CA GLU A 209 -16.14 -21.19 17.05
C GLU A 209 -16.71 -21.09 18.47
N GLU A 210 -17.95 -21.51 18.70
CA GLU A 210 -18.56 -21.55 20.03
C GLU A 210 -17.96 -22.68 20.88
N ILE A 211 -17.74 -23.86 20.28
CA ILE A 211 -17.02 -24.99 20.90
C ILE A 211 -15.61 -24.54 21.30
N ASN A 212 -14.89 -23.90 20.38
CA ASN A 212 -13.55 -23.38 20.63
C ASN A 212 -13.56 -22.33 21.76
N LEU A 213 -14.53 -21.41 21.76
CA LEU A 213 -14.68 -20.41 22.82
C LEU A 213 -14.87 -21.07 24.19
N MET A 214 -15.78 -22.04 24.30
CA MET A 214 -16.03 -22.77 25.54
C MET A 214 -14.80 -23.53 26.04
N ASN A 215 -14.10 -24.23 25.14
CA ASN A 215 -12.91 -25.00 25.49
C ASN A 215 -11.76 -24.11 26.00
N ASN A 216 -11.62 -22.90 25.47
CA ASN A 216 -10.57 -21.97 25.90
C ASN A 216 -10.95 -21.22 27.18
N LEU A 217 -12.21 -20.76 27.31
CA LEU A 217 -12.66 -20.04 28.51
C LEU A 217 -12.76 -20.94 29.74
N PHE A 218 -13.24 -22.18 29.59
CA PHE A 218 -13.49 -23.10 30.71
C PHE A 218 -12.49 -24.25 30.80
N SER A 219 -11.25 -24.05 30.33
CA SER A 219 -10.17 -25.02 30.52
C SER A 219 -9.83 -25.18 32.02
N ASN A 220 -9.50 -26.42 32.44
CA ASN A 220 -9.02 -26.80 33.78
C ASN A 220 -10.02 -26.66 34.94
N LEU A 221 -11.17 -27.34 34.88
CA LEU A 221 -12.17 -27.43 35.98
C LEU A 221 -12.82 -26.08 36.41
N SER A 222 -12.51 -24.98 35.73
CA SER A 222 -13.15 -23.69 36.02
C SER A 222 -14.56 -23.67 35.45
N ASP A 223 -15.57 -23.68 36.33
CA ASP A 223 -16.98 -23.60 35.94
C ASP A 223 -17.50 -22.16 35.83
N SER A 224 -16.66 -21.16 36.06
CA SER A 224 -17.02 -19.76 35.84
C SER A 224 -15.83 -18.92 35.40
N ILE A 225 -16.11 -17.85 34.66
CA ILE A 225 -15.12 -16.84 34.27
C ILE A 225 -15.71 -15.45 34.50
N LYS A 226 -14.88 -14.52 34.99
CA LYS A 226 -15.30 -13.18 35.33
C LYS A 226 -14.74 -12.18 34.33
N PHE A 227 -15.61 -11.32 33.80
CA PHE A 227 -15.29 -10.17 32.97
C PHE A 227 -15.47 -8.91 33.83
N ASP A 228 -14.42 -8.57 34.59
CA ASP A 228 -14.39 -7.41 35.49
C ASP A 228 -13.71 -6.18 34.87
N GLY A 229 -13.35 -6.26 33.58
CA GLY A 229 -12.67 -5.20 32.86
C GLY A 229 -11.16 -5.15 33.08
N LYS A 230 -10.58 -6.09 33.84
CA LYS A 230 -9.13 -6.23 34.02
C LYS A 230 -8.56 -7.24 33.05
N TYR A 231 -7.32 -7.01 32.64
CA TYR A 231 -6.60 -7.91 31.75
C TYR A 231 -6.49 -9.33 32.33
N ASP A 232 -6.78 -10.32 31.50
CA ASP A 232 -6.63 -11.74 31.79
C ASP A 232 -6.07 -12.44 30.53
N SER A 233 -4.90 -13.06 30.67
CA SER A 233 -4.23 -13.75 29.56
C SER A 233 -5.02 -14.93 29.00
N LYS A 234 -5.85 -15.59 29.82
CA LYS A 234 -6.75 -16.67 29.39
C LYS A 234 -7.88 -16.10 28.53
N ILE A 235 -8.44 -14.96 28.92
CA ILE A 235 -9.46 -14.25 28.11
C ILE A 235 -8.84 -13.79 26.79
N GLU A 236 -7.65 -13.18 26.81
CA GLU A 236 -6.93 -12.81 25.58
C GLU A 236 -6.73 -14.02 24.65
N GLN A 237 -6.23 -15.13 25.18
CA GLN A 237 -6.02 -16.35 24.40
C GLN A 237 -7.34 -16.88 23.81
N ALA A 238 -8.42 -16.87 24.60
CA ALA A 238 -9.74 -17.28 24.13
C ALA A 238 -10.25 -16.36 23.01
N VAL A 239 -10.10 -15.03 23.12
CA VAL A 239 -10.49 -14.08 22.07
C VAL A 239 -9.67 -14.31 20.79
N ARG A 240 -8.34 -14.45 20.91
CA ARG A 240 -7.46 -14.70 19.75
C ARG A 240 -7.79 -16.04 19.07
N SER A 241 -8.01 -17.10 19.85
CA SER A 241 -8.38 -18.43 19.36
C SER A 241 -9.74 -18.40 18.65
N PHE A 242 -10.73 -17.73 19.23
CA PHE A 242 -12.04 -17.51 18.64
C PHE A 242 -11.97 -16.74 17.31
N GLN A 243 -11.23 -15.63 17.28
CA GLN A 243 -11.00 -14.84 16.08
C GLN A 243 -10.32 -15.68 14.99
N SER A 244 -9.31 -16.49 15.35
CA SER A 244 -8.60 -17.34 14.39
C SER A 244 -9.50 -18.43 13.81
N THR A 245 -10.37 -19.03 14.64
CA THR A 245 -11.35 -20.03 14.22
C THR A 245 -12.36 -19.43 13.24
N LEU A 246 -12.94 -18.28 13.56
CA LEU A 246 -13.87 -17.56 12.67
C LEU A 246 -13.21 -17.21 11.33
N LYS A 247 -11.99 -16.69 11.38
CA LYS A 247 -11.23 -16.38 10.17
C LYS A 247 -11.03 -17.64 9.35
N PHE A 248 -10.50 -18.71 9.93
CA PHE A 248 -10.21 -19.96 9.23
C PHE A 248 -11.45 -20.57 8.57
N GLN A 249 -12.61 -20.53 9.24
CA GLN A 249 -13.86 -21.05 8.68
C GLN A 249 -14.33 -20.32 7.42
N HIS A 250 -14.18 -18.99 7.37
CA HIS A 250 -14.79 -18.15 6.34
C HIS A 250 -13.78 -17.51 5.36
N ASP A 251 -12.48 -17.63 5.59
CA ASP A 251 -11.44 -17.02 4.75
C ASP A 251 -11.51 -17.51 3.29
N THR A 252 -11.82 -18.80 3.09
CA THR A 252 -11.99 -19.39 1.75
C THR A 252 -13.15 -18.73 1.00
N LEU A 253 -14.30 -18.53 1.65
CA LEU A 253 -15.45 -17.83 1.09
C LEU A 253 -15.15 -16.36 0.83
N LEU A 254 -14.54 -15.67 1.79
CA LEU A 254 -14.30 -14.22 1.73
C LEU A 254 -13.24 -13.85 0.68
N ASN A 255 -12.27 -14.74 0.45
CA ASN A 255 -11.21 -14.58 -0.56
C ASN A 255 -11.49 -15.32 -1.88
N ALA A 256 -12.59 -16.06 -1.99
CA ALA A 256 -12.99 -16.71 -3.24
C ALA A 256 -13.21 -15.64 -4.33
N GLY A 257 -12.65 -15.89 -5.52
CA GLY A 257 -12.67 -14.93 -6.63
C GLY A 257 -11.54 -13.88 -6.59
N ASN A 258 -10.70 -13.88 -5.55
CA ASN A 258 -9.54 -12.99 -5.52
C ASN A 258 -8.44 -13.46 -6.50
N ASN A 259 -8.34 -12.78 -7.64
CA ASN A 259 -7.38 -13.10 -8.70
C ASN A 259 -6.04 -12.37 -8.55
N SER A 260 -5.64 -11.97 -7.34
CA SER A 260 -4.39 -11.22 -7.08
C SER A 260 -3.13 -11.90 -7.64
N LYS A 261 -3.12 -13.24 -7.79
CA LYS A 261 -2.00 -13.98 -8.41
C LYS A 261 -1.74 -13.58 -9.87
N LYS A 262 -2.72 -13.01 -10.57
CA LYS A 262 -2.58 -12.52 -11.96
C LYS A 262 -1.73 -11.24 -12.06
N LEU A 263 -1.35 -10.64 -10.92
CA LEU A 263 -0.43 -9.51 -10.87
C LEU A 263 1.04 -9.93 -11.01
N ILE A 264 1.37 -11.20 -10.73
CA ILE A 264 2.76 -11.68 -10.69
C ILE A 264 3.44 -11.51 -12.05
N LEU A 265 2.81 -12.00 -13.12
CA LEU A 265 3.41 -11.93 -14.47
C LEU A 265 3.66 -10.48 -14.92
N PRO A 266 2.68 -9.56 -14.85
CA PRO A 266 2.92 -8.14 -15.14
C PRO A 266 4.04 -7.51 -14.32
N ILE A 267 4.12 -7.79 -13.01
CA ILE A 267 5.20 -7.28 -12.15
C ILE A 267 6.56 -7.77 -12.65
N LEU A 268 6.69 -9.08 -12.92
CA LEU A 268 7.93 -9.66 -13.42
C LEU A 268 8.34 -9.08 -14.77
N VAL A 269 7.39 -8.89 -15.70
CA VAL A 269 7.65 -8.30 -17.01
C VAL A 269 8.08 -6.83 -16.88
N ILE A 270 7.37 -6.03 -16.08
CA ILE A 270 7.71 -4.61 -15.87
C ILE A 270 9.12 -4.48 -15.28
N LEU A 271 9.42 -5.24 -14.22
CA LEU A 271 10.74 -5.20 -13.59
C LEU A 271 11.84 -5.70 -14.54
N GLY A 272 11.63 -6.84 -15.19
CA GLY A 272 12.62 -7.42 -16.09
C GLY A 272 12.95 -6.50 -17.27
N VAL A 273 11.93 -5.88 -17.87
CA VAL A 273 12.10 -4.96 -19.00
C VAL A 273 12.71 -3.63 -18.55
N TYR A 274 12.35 -3.14 -17.37
CA TYR A 274 12.95 -1.95 -16.80
C TYR A 274 14.45 -2.14 -16.53
N PHE A 275 14.84 -3.23 -15.86
CA PHE A 275 16.25 -3.52 -15.59
C PHE A 275 17.05 -3.79 -16.87
N LEU A 276 16.46 -4.51 -17.84
CA LEU A 276 17.08 -4.71 -19.14
C LEU A 276 17.28 -3.38 -19.87
N GLY A 277 16.28 -2.49 -19.85
CA GLY A 277 16.36 -1.16 -20.44
C GLY A 277 17.45 -0.31 -19.80
N LEU A 278 17.54 -0.29 -18.46
CA LEU A 278 18.62 0.42 -17.74
C LEU A 278 20.00 -0.16 -18.06
N PHE A 279 20.12 -1.49 -18.10
CA PHE A 279 21.38 -2.16 -18.44
C PHE A 279 21.84 -1.81 -19.85
N VAL A 280 20.96 -1.95 -20.84
CA VAL A 280 21.27 -1.58 -22.23
C VAL A 280 21.62 -0.09 -22.33
N SER A 281 20.85 0.79 -21.67
CA SER A 281 21.14 2.23 -21.64
C SER A 281 22.54 2.52 -21.09
N PHE A 282 22.91 1.86 -19.99
CA PHE A 282 24.23 1.99 -19.37
C PHE A 282 25.36 1.45 -20.26
N THR A 283 25.14 0.35 -21.00
CA THR A 283 26.15 -0.18 -21.92
C THR A 283 26.44 0.74 -23.10
N ILE A 284 25.44 1.52 -23.55
CA ILE A 284 25.60 2.49 -24.63
C ILE A 284 26.23 3.78 -24.10
N PHE A 285 25.69 4.32 -22.99
CA PHE A 285 26.18 5.53 -22.34
C PHE A 285 26.31 5.29 -20.83
N PRO A 286 27.54 5.03 -20.32
CA PRO A 286 27.76 4.66 -18.94
C PRO A 286 27.63 5.87 -18.00
N GLU A 287 26.41 6.09 -17.51
CA GLU A 287 26.06 7.18 -16.59
C GLU A 287 25.52 6.64 -15.26
N PHE A 288 26.38 6.54 -14.24
CA PHE A 288 26.01 5.99 -12.94
C PHE A 288 24.91 6.78 -12.23
N GLU A 289 24.91 8.11 -12.34
CA GLU A 289 23.92 8.98 -11.71
C GLU A 289 22.49 8.67 -12.20
N LYS A 290 22.33 8.42 -13.51
CA LYS A 290 21.05 8.01 -14.10
C LYS A 290 20.61 6.63 -13.62
N VAL A 291 21.53 5.69 -13.42
CA VAL A 291 21.20 4.38 -12.84
C VAL A 291 20.70 4.54 -11.40
N PHE A 292 21.40 5.33 -10.56
CA PHE A 292 20.97 5.59 -9.19
C PHE A 292 19.60 6.26 -9.12
N LEU A 293 19.35 7.27 -9.96
CA LEU A 293 18.04 7.90 -10.08
C LEU A 293 16.95 6.89 -10.45
N GLY A 294 17.25 5.98 -11.39
CA GLY A 294 16.32 4.92 -11.79
C GLY A 294 15.97 3.97 -10.65
N ILE A 295 16.95 3.57 -9.83
CA ILE A 295 16.72 2.73 -8.65
C ILE A 295 15.90 3.48 -7.59
N PHE A 296 16.19 4.76 -7.39
CA PHE A 296 15.46 5.61 -6.45
C PHE A 296 13.98 5.76 -6.84
N ILE A 297 13.68 6.01 -8.13
CA ILE A 297 12.31 6.06 -8.66
C ILE A 297 11.59 4.72 -8.40
N LEU A 298 12.24 3.58 -8.67
CA LEU A 298 11.67 2.26 -8.44
C LEU A 298 11.34 2.04 -6.95
N ALA A 299 12.23 2.45 -6.04
CA ALA A 299 12.01 2.33 -4.60
C ALA A 299 10.78 3.13 -4.15
N ILE A 300 10.66 4.39 -4.59
CA ILE A 300 9.49 5.23 -4.30
C ILE A 300 8.21 4.60 -4.82
N LEU A 301 8.20 4.14 -6.08
CA LEU A 301 7.02 3.52 -6.69
C LEU A 301 6.64 2.22 -5.97
N THR A 302 7.61 1.44 -5.51
CA THR A 302 7.36 0.20 -4.75
C THR A 302 6.71 0.51 -3.40
N VAL A 303 7.22 1.50 -2.67
CA VAL A 303 6.63 1.94 -1.39
C VAL A 303 5.22 2.48 -1.63
N ALA A 304 5.03 3.31 -2.65
CA ALA A 304 3.72 3.82 -3.04
C ALA A 304 2.75 2.68 -3.41
N PHE A 305 3.24 1.63 -4.09
CA PHE A 305 2.44 0.44 -4.42
C PHE A 305 1.92 -0.24 -3.15
N VAL A 306 2.83 -0.54 -2.21
CA VAL A 306 2.48 -1.24 -0.97
C VAL A 306 1.50 -0.41 -0.15
N ILE A 307 1.72 0.90 -0.05
CA ILE A 307 0.79 1.83 0.59
C ILE A 307 -0.58 1.79 -0.08
N ALA A 308 -0.65 1.80 -1.42
CA ALA A 308 -1.91 1.71 -2.17
C ALA A 308 -2.65 0.39 -1.90
N ILE A 309 -1.95 -0.76 -1.87
CA ILE A 309 -2.54 -2.07 -1.54
C ILE A 309 -3.24 -2.02 -0.18
N VAL A 310 -2.56 -1.46 0.82
CA VAL A 310 -3.06 -1.37 2.20
C VAL A 310 -4.20 -0.37 2.29
N LEU A 311 -4.01 0.85 1.77
CA LEU A 311 -5.02 1.91 1.83
C LEU A 311 -6.33 1.52 1.14
N PHE A 312 -6.29 0.91 -0.05
CA PHE A 312 -7.51 0.52 -0.75
C PHE A 312 -8.27 -0.62 -0.08
N LYS A 313 -7.61 -1.41 0.78
CA LYS A 313 -8.28 -2.40 1.60
C LYS A 313 -9.20 -1.74 2.65
N PHE A 314 -8.77 -0.62 3.22
CA PHE A 314 -9.53 0.10 4.24
C PHE A 314 -10.46 1.17 3.65
N TYR A 315 -10.03 1.83 2.58
CA TYR A 315 -10.70 2.97 1.97
C TYR A 315 -10.73 2.83 0.44
N PRO A 316 -11.63 1.98 -0.11
CA PRO A 316 -11.68 1.71 -1.56
C PRO A 316 -11.96 2.96 -2.41
N GLY A 317 -12.64 3.98 -1.85
CA GLY A 317 -12.92 5.25 -2.54
C GLY A 317 -11.68 6.09 -2.87
N LEU A 318 -10.56 5.89 -2.15
CA LEU A 318 -9.31 6.64 -2.40
C LEU A 318 -8.62 6.26 -3.71
N PHE A 319 -9.00 5.12 -4.32
CA PHE A 319 -8.44 4.69 -5.60
C PHE A 319 -8.50 5.78 -6.68
N LYS A 320 -9.60 6.56 -6.72
CA LYS A 320 -9.78 7.66 -7.69
C LYS A 320 -8.71 8.75 -7.55
N ILE A 321 -8.30 9.06 -6.31
CA ILE A 321 -7.26 10.06 -6.03
C ILE A 321 -5.89 9.50 -6.45
N PHE A 322 -5.69 8.20 -6.25
CA PHE A 322 -4.43 7.55 -6.58
C PHE A 322 -4.11 7.55 -8.09
N LEU A 323 -5.13 7.63 -8.94
CA LEU A 323 -4.97 7.78 -10.39
C LEU A 323 -4.30 9.11 -10.79
N ILE A 324 -4.33 10.12 -9.93
CA ILE A 324 -3.75 11.45 -10.21
C ILE A 324 -2.24 11.47 -9.97
N PHE A 325 -1.75 10.72 -8.96
CA PHE A 325 -0.34 10.77 -8.54
C PHE A 325 0.65 10.50 -9.67
N PRO A 326 0.41 9.55 -10.58
CA PRO A 326 1.40 9.29 -11.62
C PRO A 326 1.29 10.22 -12.82
N VAL A 327 0.16 10.90 -13.00
CA VAL A 327 0.10 12.07 -13.90
C VAL A 327 1.02 13.16 -13.34
N ILE A 328 0.97 13.40 -12.03
CA ILE A 328 1.88 14.33 -11.36
C ILE A 328 3.33 13.84 -11.48
N ALA A 329 3.60 12.54 -11.28
CA ALA A 329 4.95 11.98 -11.43
C ALA A 329 5.47 12.10 -12.87
N LEU A 330 4.63 11.89 -13.89
CA LEU A 330 4.99 12.10 -15.30
C LEU A 330 5.25 13.58 -15.61
N VAL A 331 4.46 14.50 -15.05
CA VAL A 331 4.68 15.95 -15.19
C VAL A 331 5.97 16.38 -14.50
N LEU A 332 6.21 15.93 -13.26
CA LEU A 332 7.45 16.21 -12.53
C LEU A 332 8.67 15.63 -13.24
N LEU A 333 8.56 14.40 -13.74
CA LEU A 333 9.58 13.77 -14.57
C LEU A 333 9.80 14.62 -15.83
N GLY A 334 8.75 14.99 -16.56
CA GLY A 334 8.84 15.84 -17.75
C GLY A 334 9.51 17.20 -17.48
N VAL A 335 9.23 17.84 -16.34
CA VAL A 335 9.88 19.10 -15.93
C VAL A 335 11.36 18.89 -15.59
N LEU A 336 11.70 17.81 -14.90
CA LEU A 336 13.09 17.45 -14.58
C LEU A 336 13.89 17.17 -15.87
N LEU A 337 13.27 16.51 -16.84
CA LEU A 337 13.88 16.21 -18.13
C LEU A 337 14.03 17.46 -19.01
N TYR A 338 13.06 18.38 -18.99
CA TYR A 338 13.09 19.61 -19.79
C TYR A 338 14.20 20.58 -19.38
N LYS A 339 14.58 20.61 -18.09
CA LYS A 339 15.67 21.47 -17.59
C LYS A 339 17.08 20.98 -17.97
N GLY A 340 17.21 19.77 -18.52
CA GLY A 340 18.49 19.05 -18.61
C GLY A 340 19.28 19.18 -19.92
N SER A 341 18.67 19.08 -21.11
CA SER A 341 19.43 19.11 -22.38
C SER A 341 18.53 19.02 -23.61
N ASP A 342 19.06 19.47 -24.75
CA ASP A 342 18.56 19.19 -26.10
C ASP A 342 18.15 17.72 -26.28
N PHE A 343 17.07 17.50 -27.04
CA PHE A 343 16.48 16.17 -27.30
C PHE A 343 17.38 15.34 -28.23
N THR A 344 18.53 14.90 -27.73
CA THR A 344 19.53 14.09 -28.47
C THR A 344 19.46 12.61 -28.05
N ILE A 345 20.43 11.81 -28.52
CA ILE A 345 20.51 10.34 -28.47
C ILE A 345 20.55 9.79 -27.01
N ASP A 346 20.77 10.64 -26.00
CA ASP A 346 20.93 10.28 -24.57
C ASP A 346 19.60 10.03 -23.81
N ASN A 347 18.49 9.85 -24.51
CA ASN A 347 17.15 9.75 -23.91
C ASN A 347 16.72 8.33 -23.49
N ASN A 348 17.58 7.33 -23.67
CA ASN A 348 17.25 5.93 -23.36
C ASN A 348 16.86 5.70 -21.89
N PHE A 349 17.55 6.34 -20.95
CA PHE A 349 17.19 6.32 -19.53
C PHE A 349 15.81 6.94 -19.27
N ASN A 350 15.49 8.03 -19.95
CA ASN A 350 14.21 8.73 -19.80
C ASN A 350 13.03 7.86 -20.24
N VAL A 351 13.21 7.12 -21.35
CA VAL A 351 12.24 6.12 -21.80
C VAL A 351 12.02 5.05 -20.74
N CYS A 352 13.08 4.56 -20.09
CA CYS A 352 12.96 3.59 -19.00
C CYS A 352 12.17 4.15 -17.82
N TYR A 353 12.42 5.40 -17.42
CA TYR A 353 11.70 6.05 -16.31
C TYR A 353 10.21 6.23 -16.63
N ILE A 354 9.88 6.65 -17.86
CA ILE A 354 8.49 6.78 -18.31
C ILE A 354 7.82 5.40 -18.29
N PHE A 355 8.51 4.36 -18.77
CA PHE A 355 7.99 3.00 -18.80
C PHE A 355 7.66 2.49 -17.39
N ILE A 356 8.55 2.66 -16.40
CA ILE A 356 8.27 2.18 -15.04
C ILE A 356 7.12 2.94 -14.37
N VAL A 357 6.98 4.25 -14.62
CA VAL A 357 5.86 5.05 -14.10
C VAL A 357 4.54 4.60 -14.74
N LEU A 358 4.51 4.38 -16.05
CA LEU A 358 3.33 3.87 -16.75
C LEU A 358 2.98 2.44 -16.35
N GLY A 359 3.99 1.57 -16.21
CA GLY A 359 3.81 0.19 -15.75
C GLY A 359 3.25 0.12 -14.34
N PHE A 360 3.78 0.94 -13.41
CA PHE A 360 3.23 1.10 -12.07
C PHE A 360 1.77 1.54 -12.10
N MET A 361 1.44 2.54 -12.94
CA MET A 361 0.07 3.01 -13.09
C MET A 361 -0.90 1.93 -13.54
N SER A 362 -0.54 1.24 -14.60
CA SER A 362 -1.37 0.18 -15.12
C SER A 362 -1.52 -0.97 -14.13
N LEU A 363 -0.50 -1.26 -13.31
CA LEU A 363 -0.57 -2.24 -12.22
C LEU A 363 -1.58 -1.85 -11.13
N VAL A 364 -1.56 -0.59 -10.69
CA VAL A 364 -2.50 -0.09 -9.67
C VAL A 364 -3.93 -0.20 -10.16
N ILE A 365 -4.20 0.22 -11.41
CA ILE A 365 -5.51 0.10 -12.05
C ILE A 365 -5.92 -1.37 -12.14
N TYR A 366 -5.05 -2.21 -12.67
CA TYR A 366 -5.33 -3.62 -12.89
C TYR A 366 -5.55 -4.38 -11.58
N GLN A 367 -4.82 -4.06 -10.50
CA GLN A 367 -5.05 -4.63 -9.17
C GLN A 367 -6.47 -4.37 -8.66
N PHE A 368 -7.00 -3.18 -8.92
CA PHE A 368 -8.37 -2.84 -8.52
C PHE A 368 -9.38 -3.62 -9.35
N LEU A 369 -9.21 -3.64 -10.68
CA LEU A 369 -10.16 -4.26 -11.62
C LEU A 369 -10.17 -5.79 -11.58
N ILE A 370 -9.07 -6.45 -11.21
CA ILE A 370 -8.98 -7.92 -11.25
C ILE A 370 -9.60 -8.59 -10.01
N LYS A 371 -9.92 -7.81 -8.97
CA LYS A 371 -10.60 -8.30 -7.77
C LYS A 371 -12.08 -8.50 -8.06
N ARG A 372 -12.54 -9.75 -8.02
CA ARG A 372 -13.94 -10.13 -8.23
C ARG A 372 -14.46 -10.84 -6.97
N PRO A 373 -15.57 -10.42 -6.35
CA PRO A 373 -16.23 -11.22 -5.32
C PRO A 373 -16.84 -12.49 -5.93
N SER A 374 -16.74 -13.63 -5.27
CA SER A 374 -17.39 -14.86 -5.73
C SER A 374 -18.92 -14.75 -5.68
N GLU A 375 -19.60 -15.48 -6.56
CA GLU A 375 -21.07 -15.57 -6.56
C GLU A 375 -21.62 -16.10 -5.24
N GLU A 376 -20.95 -17.08 -4.64
CA GLU A 376 -21.33 -17.61 -3.33
C GLU A 376 -21.20 -16.55 -2.22
N LYS A 377 -20.14 -15.74 -2.25
CA LYS A 377 -19.96 -14.61 -1.31
C LYS A 377 -21.07 -13.59 -1.48
N LEU A 378 -21.41 -13.21 -2.71
CA LEU A 378 -22.50 -12.28 -3.00
C LEU A 378 -23.86 -12.83 -2.55
N ARG A 379 -24.15 -14.12 -2.83
CA ARG A 379 -25.36 -14.80 -2.37
C ARG A 379 -25.47 -14.79 -0.85
N LYS A 380 -24.42 -15.19 -0.14
CA LYS A 380 -24.46 -15.20 1.34
C LYS A 380 -24.65 -13.79 1.90
N LYS A 381 -23.99 -12.78 1.32
CA LYS A 381 -24.19 -11.38 1.73
C LYS A 381 -25.60 -10.87 1.45
N SER A 382 -26.20 -11.21 0.30
CA SER A 382 -27.57 -10.77 0.00
C SER A 382 -28.59 -11.40 0.96
N LEU A 383 -28.39 -12.66 1.34
CA LEU A 383 -29.23 -13.33 2.35
C LEU A 383 -29.08 -12.70 3.75
N ILE A 384 -27.85 -12.36 4.15
CA ILE A 384 -27.60 -11.67 5.42
C ILE A 384 -28.25 -10.27 5.43
N GLU A 385 -28.16 -9.54 4.32
CA GLU A 385 -28.82 -8.24 4.19
C GLU A 385 -30.35 -8.38 4.21
N GLY A 386 -30.88 -9.43 3.58
CA GLY A 386 -32.30 -9.78 3.66
C GLY A 386 -32.78 -10.10 5.08
N PHE A 387 -31.96 -10.80 5.87
CA PHE A 387 -32.24 -11.09 7.27
C PHE A 387 -32.18 -9.83 8.15
N LYS A 388 -31.20 -8.96 7.90
CA LYS A 388 -31.11 -7.64 8.53
C LYS A 388 -32.33 -6.76 8.19
N MET A 389 -32.78 -6.78 6.94
CA MET A 389 -33.97 -6.06 6.49
C MET A 389 -35.21 -6.50 7.28
N TYR A 390 -35.42 -7.80 7.49
CA TYR A 390 -36.53 -8.30 8.30
C TYR A 390 -36.44 -7.85 9.77
N MET A 391 -35.28 -7.99 10.40
CA MET A 391 -35.11 -7.65 11.81
C MET A 391 -35.22 -6.13 12.07
N GLY A 392 -34.66 -5.32 11.17
CA GLY A 392 -34.71 -3.86 11.23
C GLY A 392 -36.03 -3.23 10.76
N ALA A 393 -36.91 -3.97 10.08
CA ALA A 393 -38.19 -3.44 9.62
C ALA A 393 -39.10 -3.07 10.81
N ALA A 394 -39.73 -1.89 10.78
CA ALA A 394 -40.77 -1.53 11.74
C ALA A 394 -42.00 -2.45 11.61
N GLU A 395 -42.77 -2.66 12.69
CA GLU A 395 -43.98 -3.53 12.69
C GLU A 395 -44.92 -3.24 11.50
N ASN A 396 -45.12 -1.97 11.13
CA ASN A 396 -45.97 -1.55 10.00
C ASN A 396 -45.47 -2.03 8.62
N GLN A 397 -44.17 -2.33 8.49
CA GLN A 397 -43.57 -2.88 7.27
C GLN A 397 -43.59 -4.41 7.28
N GLN A 398 -43.75 -5.05 8.46
CA GLN A 398 -43.84 -6.50 8.56
C GLN A 398 -45.14 -7.07 7.99
N ILE A 399 -46.21 -6.27 7.95
CA ILE A 399 -47.47 -6.62 7.27
C ILE A 399 -47.26 -6.88 5.77
N LYS A 400 -46.21 -6.29 5.18
CA LYS A 400 -45.83 -6.53 3.78
C LYS A 400 -45.08 -7.85 3.59
N PHE A 401 -44.63 -8.50 4.65
CA PHE A 401 -44.03 -9.82 4.58
C PHE A 401 -45.13 -10.87 4.62
N HIS A 402 -45.18 -11.75 3.64
CA HIS A 402 -46.16 -12.82 3.58
C HIS A 402 -45.90 -13.84 4.70
N ASN A 403 -46.89 -14.07 5.56
CA ASN A 403 -46.91 -15.11 6.60
C ASN A 403 -45.70 -15.08 7.57
N PRO A 404 -45.48 -13.97 8.32
CA PRO A 404 -44.39 -13.91 9.28
C PRO A 404 -44.61 -14.93 10.40
N PRO A 405 -43.54 -15.60 10.90
CA PRO A 405 -43.68 -16.56 11.98
C PRO A 405 -44.21 -15.88 13.25
N GLU A 406 -45.05 -16.59 14.01
CA GLU A 406 -45.46 -16.11 15.33
C GLU A 406 -44.25 -15.94 16.23
N MET A 407 -44.09 -14.73 16.76
CA MET A 407 -42.95 -14.38 17.59
C MET A 407 -43.29 -14.67 19.06
N THR A 408 -42.72 -15.75 19.59
CA THR A 408 -42.76 -16.06 21.03
C THR A 408 -41.56 -15.41 21.75
N PRO A 409 -41.59 -15.25 23.09
CA PRO A 409 -40.42 -14.77 23.83
C PRO A 409 -39.15 -15.57 23.55
N GLN A 410 -39.27 -16.90 23.45
CA GLN A 410 -38.15 -17.80 23.15
C GLN A 410 -37.60 -17.57 21.74
N SER A 411 -38.48 -17.35 20.76
CA SER A 411 -38.06 -17.00 19.39
C SER A 411 -37.38 -15.63 19.34
N PHE A 412 -37.83 -14.66 20.14
CA PHE A 412 -37.19 -13.36 20.26
C PHE A 412 -35.79 -13.45 20.88
N GLU A 413 -35.62 -14.21 21.95
CA GLU A 413 -34.33 -14.46 22.58
C GLU A 413 -33.37 -15.13 21.59
N LYS A 414 -33.81 -16.18 20.87
CA LYS A 414 -32.99 -16.87 19.86
C LYS A 414 -32.42 -15.93 18.79
N LEU A 415 -33.13 -14.85 18.45
CA LEU A 415 -32.71 -13.87 17.44
C LEU A 415 -31.93 -12.68 18.02
N LEU A 416 -31.90 -12.52 19.35
CA LEU A 416 -31.21 -11.42 20.03
C LEU A 416 -29.71 -11.30 19.66
N PRO A 417 -28.90 -12.39 19.68
CA PRO A 417 -27.50 -12.32 19.28
C PRO A 417 -27.31 -11.85 17.84
N PHE A 418 -28.24 -12.20 16.95
CA PHE A 418 -28.20 -11.81 15.55
C PHE A 418 -28.48 -10.31 15.37
N ALA A 419 -29.40 -9.75 16.16
CA ALA A 419 -29.66 -8.32 16.17
C ALA A 419 -28.41 -7.52 16.60
N MET A 420 -27.69 -7.98 17.62
CA MET A 420 -26.44 -7.34 18.12
C MET A 420 -25.34 -7.28 17.05
N VAL A 421 -25.12 -8.39 16.33
CA VAL A 421 -24.06 -8.43 15.30
C VAL A 421 -24.43 -7.57 14.08
N LEU A 422 -25.70 -7.51 13.72
CA LEU A 422 -26.23 -6.71 12.62
C LEU A 422 -26.45 -5.23 12.95
N GLY A 423 -26.39 -4.86 14.24
CA GLY A 423 -26.56 -3.47 14.70
C GLY A 423 -28.01 -3.00 14.62
N VAL A 424 -28.95 -3.91 14.86
CA VAL A 424 -30.40 -3.63 14.95
C VAL A 424 -30.95 -3.98 16.34
N ASP A 425 -30.08 -4.07 17.34
CA ASP A 425 -30.37 -4.47 18.72
C ASP A 425 -31.33 -3.53 19.44
N ASP A 426 -31.26 -2.21 19.22
CA ASP A 426 -32.21 -1.26 19.83
C ASP A 426 -33.64 -1.46 19.29
N ILE A 427 -33.77 -1.65 17.97
CA ILE A 427 -35.07 -1.89 17.31
C ILE A 427 -35.62 -3.25 17.79
N TRP A 428 -34.75 -4.25 17.88
CA TRP A 428 -35.14 -5.59 18.32
C TRP A 428 -35.54 -5.63 19.80
N GLY A 429 -34.79 -4.95 20.67
CA GLY A 429 -35.09 -4.81 22.09
C GLY A 429 -36.43 -4.10 22.33
N LYS A 430 -36.74 -3.07 21.53
CA LYS A 430 -38.05 -2.42 21.57
C LYS A 430 -39.21 -3.38 21.26
N LYS A 431 -39.08 -4.16 20.18
CA LYS A 431 -40.10 -5.15 19.81
C LYS A 431 -40.31 -6.21 20.89
N PHE A 432 -39.21 -6.65 21.51
CA PHE A 432 -39.28 -7.63 22.59
C PHE A 432 -39.97 -7.05 23.83
N ASP A 433 -39.64 -5.83 24.23
CA ASP A 433 -40.30 -5.13 25.34
C ASP A 433 -41.81 -4.91 25.07
N ASP A 434 -42.16 -4.49 23.85
CA ASP A 434 -43.56 -4.32 23.43
C ASP A 434 -44.33 -5.66 23.43
N LEU A 435 -43.68 -6.77 23.09
CA LEU A 435 -44.25 -8.12 23.21
C LEU A 435 -44.47 -8.50 24.67
N LEU A 436 -43.46 -8.32 25.53
CA LEU A 436 -43.56 -8.65 26.95
C LEU A 436 -44.66 -7.85 27.67
N LYS A 437 -44.82 -6.56 27.34
CA LYS A 437 -45.90 -5.71 27.86
C LYS A 437 -47.31 -6.19 27.47
N LYS A 438 -47.45 -6.89 26.34
CA LYS A 438 -48.73 -7.48 25.90
C LYS A 438 -49.04 -8.81 26.59
N MET A 439 -48.07 -9.39 27.30
CA MET A 439 -48.23 -10.67 27.98
C MET A 439 -48.76 -10.50 29.41
N SER A 440 -49.64 -11.41 29.83
CA SER A 440 -50.31 -11.35 31.13
C SER A 440 -49.47 -11.88 32.31
N TYR A 441 -48.24 -12.35 32.06
CA TYR A 441 -47.35 -12.92 33.08
C TYR A 441 -45.95 -12.31 33.00
N GLU A 442 -45.29 -12.22 34.15
CA GLU A 442 -43.93 -11.72 34.24
C GLU A 442 -42.96 -12.75 33.65
N TYR A 443 -42.29 -12.38 32.57
CA TYR A 443 -41.28 -13.20 31.92
C TYR A 443 -39.95 -13.10 32.67
N GLN A 444 -39.37 -14.24 33.03
CA GLN A 444 -38.03 -14.31 33.59
C GLN A 444 -37.11 -15.10 32.67
N SER A 445 -36.01 -14.48 32.26
CA SER A 445 -34.97 -15.13 31.48
C SER A 445 -34.24 -16.17 32.34
N LYS A 446 -34.01 -17.36 31.78
CA LYS A 446 -33.24 -18.44 32.46
C LYS A 446 -31.73 -18.28 32.29
N TRP A 447 -31.31 -17.65 31.21
CA TRP A 447 -29.92 -17.56 30.79
C TRP A 447 -29.22 -16.29 31.28
N TYR A 448 -29.99 -15.25 31.62
CA TYR A 448 -29.52 -13.97 32.14
C TYR A 448 -30.03 -13.73 33.57
N VAL A 449 -29.13 -13.36 34.48
CA VAL A 449 -29.47 -12.95 35.85
C VAL A 449 -28.84 -11.58 36.08
N GLY A 450 -29.63 -10.56 36.37
CA GLY A 450 -29.10 -9.20 36.58
C GLY A 450 -30.10 -8.26 37.25
N SER A 451 -29.61 -7.10 37.69
CA SER A 451 -30.41 -6.08 38.38
C SER A 451 -31.41 -5.35 37.46
N SER A 452 -31.24 -5.48 36.13
CA SER A 452 -32.11 -4.83 35.15
C SER A 452 -33.36 -5.66 34.81
N MET A 453 -34.48 -5.37 35.47
CA MET A 453 -35.83 -5.79 35.02
C MET A 453 -36.26 -5.13 33.69
N ASN A 454 -35.38 -4.34 33.05
CA ASN A 454 -35.68 -3.57 31.85
C ASN A 454 -35.21 -4.31 30.59
N HIS A 455 -36.06 -5.22 30.10
CA HIS A 455 -35.84 -6.08 28.93
C HIS A 455 -35.53 -5.29 27.65
N PHE A 456 -36.03 -4.05 27.54
CA PHE A 456 -35.73 -3.12 26.44
C PHE A 456 -34.23 -2.85 26.28
N ALA A 457 -33.53 -2.58 27.38
CA ALA A 457 -32.13 -2.17 27.37
C ALA A 457 -31.15 -3.35 27.46
N MET A 458 -31.64 -4.57 27.68
CA MET A 458 -30.80 -5.76 27.88
C MET A 458 -29.85 -5.98 26.70
N ALA A 459 -30.36 -5.90 25.47
CA ALA A 459 -29.59 -6.10 24.25
C ALA A 459 -28.43 -5.11 24.13
N SER A 460 -28.73 -3.82 24.29
CA SER A 460 -27.78 -2.72 24.13
C SER A 460 -26.79 -2.65 25.31
N VAL A 461 -27.21 -3.01 26.52
CA VAL A 461 -26.32 -3.15 27.69
C VAL A 461 -25.33 -4.29 27.48
N LEU A 462 -25.78 -5.47 27.02
CA LEU A 462 -24.87 -6.58 26.71
C LEU A 462 -23.92 -6.21 25.58
N ASN A 463 -24.41 -5.56 24.52
CA ASN A 463 -23.60 -5.19 23.36
C ASN A 463 -22.58 -4.07 23.66
N SER A 464 -22.86 -3.20 24.63
CA SER A 464 -21.95 -2.11 25.02
C SER A 464 -21.03 -2.51 26.18
N SER A 465 -21.61 -2.92 27.30
CA SER A 465 -20.90 -3.12 28.57
C SER A 465 -20.11 -4.43 28.58
N LEU A 466 -20.74 -5.56 28.22
CA LEU A 466 -20.04 -6.85 28.20
C LEU A 466 -18.99 -6.88 27.08
N THR A 467 -19.27 -6.31 25.91
CA THR A 467 -18.25 -6.14 24.85
C THR A 467 -17.06 -5.31 25.31
N GLN A 468 -17.30 -4.20 26.03
CA GLN A 468 -16.23 -3.38 26.58
C GLN A 468 -15.40 -4.16 27.61
N SER A 469 -16.04 -4.89 28.53
CA SER A 469 -15.35 -5.71 29.54
C SER A 469 -14.50 -6.80 28.90
N ILE A 470 -15.02 -7.51 27.89
CA ILE A 470 -14.25 -8.48 27.10
C ILE A 470 -13.05 -7.83 26.44
N GLN A 471 -13.24 -6.65 25.83
CA GLN A 471 -12.17 -5.94 25.14
C GLN A 471 -11.06 -5.55 26.11
N SER A 472 -11.39 -4.93 27.24
CA SER A 472 -10.41 -4.56 28.26
C SER A 472 -9.70 -5.78 28.86
N SER A 473 -10.41 -6.89 29.05
CA SER A 473 -9.81 -8.13 29.57
C SER A 473 -8.88 -8.82 28.57
N ALA A 474 -9.11 -8.63 27.27
CA ALA A 474 -8.28 -9.21 26.21
C ALA A 474 -7.09 -8.31 25.81
N THR A 475 -7.08 -7.03 26.19
CA THR A 475 -6.00 -6.10 25.84
C THR A 475 -5.00 -5.97 26.98
N GLN A 476 -3.77 -6.41 26.73
CA GLN A 476 -2.67 -6.17 27.68
C GLN A 476 -2.48 -4.66 27.88
N PRO A 477 -2.47 -4.16 29.13
CA PRO A 477 -2.14 -2.76 29.38
C PRO A 477 -0.72 -2.50 28.85
N SER A 478 -0.56 -1.41 28.11
CA SER A 478 0.77 -0.95 27.74
C SER A 478 1.54 -0.70 29.02
N SER A 479 2.71 -1.33 29.17
CA SER A 479 3.64 -0.90 30.20
C SER A 479 3.91 0.58 29.96
N SER A 480 3.71 1.41 30.98
CA SER A 480 4.18 2.79 31.00
C SER A 480 5.71 2.78 31.03
N GLY A 481 6.31 2.43 29.90
CA GLY A 481 7.74 2.53 29.63
C GLY A 481 8.00 3.88 28.98
N SER A 482 8.62 4.76 29.75
CA SER A 482 9.40 5.94 29.35
C SER A 482 9.29 6.37 27.88
N SER A 483 8.66 7.52 27.66
CA SER A 483 8.76 8.33 26.45
C SER A 483 10.23 8.63 26.11
N SER A 484 10.79 7.95 25.12
CA SER A 484 11.95 8.44 24.38
C SER A 484 11.45 9.38 23.29
N GLY A 485 11.49 10.69 23.59
CA GLY A 485 11.33 11.72 22.58
C GLY A 485 12.45 11.60 21.54
N SER A 486 12.07 11.44 20.28
CA SER A 486 12.96 11.57 19.13
C SER A 486 12.57 12.82 18.36
N GLY A 487 12.92 13.97 18.93
CA GLY A 487 13.13 15.20 18.18
C GLY A 487 14.61 15.28 17.79
N SER A 488 14.89 15.35 16.50
CA SER A 488 16.16 15.81 15.94
C SER A 488 15.78 16.47 14.61
N GLY A 489 15.98 17.76 14.38
CA GLY A 489 17.18 18.53 14.70
C GLY A 489 17.93 18.69 13.39
N GLY A 490 17.71 19.82 12.71
CA GLY A 490 18.26 20.10 11.39
C GLY A 490 19.79 20.11 11.34
N GLY A 491 20.31 19.86 10.14
CA GLY A 491 21.72 20.04 9.79
C GLY A 491 21.86 19.90 8.28
N GLY A 492 22.16 21.01 7.60
CA GLY A 492 22.44 21.02 6.16
C GLY A 492 23.86 20.57 5.84
N PHE A 493 24.10 20.21 4.58
CA PHE A 493 25.38 20.39 3.91
C PHE A 493 25.17 20.47 2.38
N SER A 494 26.09 21.20 1.73
CA SER A 494 26.16 21.48 0.30
C SER A 494 27.38 20.78 -0.31
N GLY A 495 27.30 20.42 -1.60
CA GLY A 495 28.44 20.06 -2.45
C GLY A 495 28.80 18.58 -2.46
N GLY A 496 28.75 17.95 -3.63
CA GLY A 496 29.26 16.59 -3.80
C GLY A 496 28.88 15.93 -5.13
N GLY A 497 29.13 16.59 -6.25
CA GLY A 497 29.06 15.98 -7.58
C GLY A 497 30.24 16.45 -8.44
N GLY A 498 30.70 15.59 -9.34
CA GLY A 498 31.56 15.97 -10.46
C GLY A 498 32.92 15.27 -10.50
N GLY A 499 32.97 14.13 -11.20
CA GLY A 499 34.21 13.54 -11.67
C GLY A 499 34.84 14.36 -12.79
N GLY A 500 36.15 14.60 -12.67
CA GLY A 500 37.05 15.11 -13.69
C GLY A 500 38.40 14.39 -13.52
N GLY A 501 39.07 14.07 -14.63
CA GLY A 501 40.29 13.26 -14.64
C GLY A 501 41.39 13.89 -13.79
N GLY A 502 41.69 13.26 -12.65
CA GLY A 502 42.67 13.74 -11.68
C GLY A 502 44.10 13.51 -12.15
N GLY A 503 44.86 14.59 -12.25
CA GLY A 503 46.29 14.60 -11.98
C GLY A 503 46.52 15.28 -10.63
N GLY A 504 47.49 14.81 -9.84
CA GLY A 504 47.91 15.48 -8.61
C GLY A 504 49.19 16.27 -8.82
N GLY A 505 49.27 17.47 -8.25
CA GLY A 505 50.52 18.20 -8.02
C GLY A 505 51.03 17.91 -6.61
N TRP A 506 52.35 17.98 -6.41
CA TRP A 506 53.01 17.86 -5.12
C TRP A 506 53.19 19.23 -4.47
#